data_AF-A0A5P8WDJ1-F1
#
_entry.id   AF-A0A5P8WDJ1-F1
#
_cell.length_a   1.000
_cell.length_b   1.000
_cell.length_c   1.000
_cell.angle_alpha   90.00
_cell.angle_beta   90.00
_cell.angle_gamma   90.00
#
_symmetry.space_group_name_H-M   'P 1'
#
loop_
_entity.id
_entity.type
_entity.pdbx_description
1 polymer ?
#
loop_
_entity_poly.entity_id
_entity_poly.type
_entity_poly.pdbx_seq_one_letter_code
_entity_poly.pdbx_strand_id
1 'polypeptide(L)'
;MGAIAFCSNQGDIIMTHPTYTQQALCRYNLKSLKRIAAELGVTLTGDKRAAQTWVNAIITHQSTQTHKVADNQALAQAELDHHIATQAQAVAPELLRIVEISFDHHEYYADDKLVASISHDDNHLTQRWVVMINDKEVFRTNTVMRCHRYLSST
;
A
#
# COMPACT_ATOMS: atom_id res chain seq x y z
N MET A 1 -37.22 32.72 -4.41
CA MET A 1 -37.13 31.25 -4.36
C MET A 1 -35.71 30.86 -4.70
N GLY A 2 -34.92 30.56 -3.67
CA GLY A 2 -33.49 30.30 -3.76
C GLY A 2 -33.19 28.88 -4.23
N ALA A 3 -32.23 28.74 -5.14
CA ALA A 3 -31.74 27.46 -5.60
C ALA A 3 -30.75 26.89 -4.58
N ILE A 4 -31.02 25.67 -4.14
CA ILE A 4 -30.24 24.90 -3.16
C ILE A 4 -28.97 24.40 -3.86
N ALA A 5 -27.81 24.81 -3.35
CA ALA A 5 -26.54 24.21 -3.70
C ALA A 5 -26.46 22.83 -3.02
N PHE A 6 -26.41 21.77 -3.82
CA PHE A 6 -26.13 20.42 -3.33
C PHE A 6 -24.65 20.34 -2.92
N CYS A 7 -24.38 20.44 -1.62
CA CYS A 7 -23.12 19.99 -1.05
C CYS A 7 -23.16 18.46 -0.95
N SER A 8 -22.41 17.77 -1.82
CA SER A 8 -22.02 16.38 -1.58
C SER A 8 -20.69 16.38 -0.83
N ASN A 9 -20.73 15.96 0.44
CA ASN A 9 -19.56 15.62 1.23
C ASN A 9 -19.05 14.25 0.80
N GLN A 10 -17.88 14.19 0.18
CA GLN A 10 -17.01 13.02 0.24
C GLN A 10 -15.56 13.50 0.27
N GLY A 11 -14.79 13.01 1.23
CA GLY A 11 -13.57 13.62 1.76
C GLY A 11 -12.40 13.78 0.78
N ASP A 12 -11.56 14.75 1.16
CA ASP A 12 -10.13 14.90 0.88
C ASP A 12 -9.63 14.52 -0.52
N ILE A 13 -10.00 15.36 -1.48
CA ILE A 13 -9.08 15.76 -2.54
C ILE A 13 -9.27 17.27 -2.68
N ILE A 14 -8.21 18.07 -2.55
CA ILE A 14 -8.29 19.51 -2.80
C ILE A 14 -8.53 19.71 -4.31
N MET A 15 -9.79 19.59 -4.72
CA MET A 15 -10.29 20.03 -6.01
C MET A 15 -10.33 21.56 -5.95
N THR A 16 -9.19 22.21 -6.20
CA THR A 16 -9.07 23.68 -6.19
C THR A 16 -9.99 24.37 -7.20
N HIS A 17 -10.63 23.62 -8.11
CA HIS A 17 -11.54 24.15 -9.12
C HIS A 17 -12.85 23.34 -9.19
N PRO A 18 -14.02 23.99 -9.18
CA PRO A 18 -15.31 23.33 -9.32
C PRO A 18 -15.47 22.66 -10.70
N THR A 19 -15.98 21.42 -10.72
CA THR A 19 -16.38 20.74 -11.96
C THR A 19 -17.73 21.27 -12.43
N TYR A 20 -17.83 21.63 -13.70
CA TYR A 20 -19.04 22.20 -14.28
C TYR A 20 -19.69 21.20 -15.22
N THR A 21 -20.99 20.98 -15.08
CA THR A 21 -21.74 20.14 -16.03
C THR A 21 -22.14 20.95 -17.26
N GLN A 22 -22.29 20.29 -18.41
CA GLN A 22 -22.72 20.95 -19.65
C GLN A 22 -24.05 21.71 -19.47
N GLN A 23 -25.01 21.11 -18.75
CA GLN A 23 -26.30 21.74 -18.48
C GLN A 23 -26.18 23.01 -17.61
N ALA A 24 -25.24 23.04 -16.66
CA ALA A 24 -24.97 24.23 -15.87
C ALA A 24 -24.32 25.34 -16.71
N LEU A 25 -23.37 24.97 -17.58
CA LEU A 25 -22.67 25.93 -18.45
C LEU A 25 -23.59 26.57 -19.50
N CYS A 26 -24.53 25.80 -20.07
CA CYS A 26 -25.51 26.33 -21.02
C CYS A 26 -26.46 27.38 -20.42
N ARG A 27 -26.58 27.46 -19.08
CA ARG A 27 -27.40 28.47 -18.39
C ARG A 27 -26.63 29.78 -18.13
N TYR A 28 -25.31 29.79 -18.32
CA TYR A 28 -24.47 30.97 -18.09
C TYR A 28 -24.38 31.85 -19.35
N ASN A 29 -24.22 33.16 -19.11
CA ASN A 29 -23.95 34.11 -20.18
C ASN A 29 -22.47 34.05 -20.61
N LEU A 30 -22.19 34.62 -21.79
CA LEU A 30 -20.85 34.62 -22.40
C LEU A 30 -19.76 35.26 -21.51
N LYS A 31 -20.11 36.29 -20.71
CA LYS A 31 -19.16 36.94 -19.79
C LYS A 31 -18.74 35.99 -18.67
N SER A 32 -19.69 35.26 -18.10
CA SER A 32 -19.43 34.25 -17.08
C SER A 32 -18.62 33.07 -17.64
N LEU A 33 -18.95 32.59 -18.84
CA LEU A 33 -18.20 31.51 -19.50
C LEU A 33 -16.74 31.89 -19.77
N LYS A 34 -16.50 33.14 -20.22
CA LYS A 34 -15.14 33.68 -20.42
C LYS A 34 -14.33 33.74 -19.13
N ARG A 35 -14.96 34.16 -18.03
CA ARG A 35 -14.33 34.20 -16.72
C ARG A 35 -13.94 32.81 -16.24
N ILE A 36 -14.87 31.85 -16.31
CA ILE A 36 -14.62 30.46 -15.92
C ILE A 36 -13.50 29.84 -16.77
N ALA A 37 -13.52 30.06 -18.08
CA ALA A 37 -12.46 29.57 -18.97
C ALA A 37 -11.09 30.17 -18.64
N ALA A 38 -11.02 31.46 -18.27
CA ALA A 38 -9.79 32.11 -17.84
C ALA A 38 -9.30 31.57 -16.48
N GLU A 39 -10.20 31.35 -15.52
CA GLU A 39 -9.90 30.74 -14.22
C GLU A 39 -9.35 29.31 -14.37
N LEU A 40 -9.86 28.56 -15.35
CA LEU A 40 -9.42 27.19 -15.66
C LEU A 40 -8.21 27.12 -16.61
N GLY A 41 -7.71 28.26 -17.12
CA GLY A 41 -6.59 28.30 -18.07
C GLY A 41 -6.90 27.70 -19.46
N VAL A 42 -8.18 27.63 -19.85
CA VAL A 42 -8.62 26.98 -21.10
C VAL A 42 -8.23 27.83 -22.31
N THR A 43 -7.43 27.26 -23.22
CA THR A 43 -7.13 27.87 -24.51
C THR A 43 -8.21 27.51 -25.53
N LEU A 44 -8.84 28.51 -26.15
CA LEU A 44 -9.84 28.29 -27.18
C LEU A 44 -9.24 28.04 -28.56
N THR A 45 -9.75 27.00 -29.21
CA THR A 45 -9.51 26.71 -30.62
C THR A 45 -10.84 26.87 -31.37
N GLY A 46 -11.18 28.07 -31.84
CA GLY A 46 -12.42 28.31 -32.59
C GLY A 46 -13.01 29.72 -32.46
N ASP A 47 -14.29 29.86 -32.85
CA ASP A 47 -15.03 31.14 -32.80
C ASP A 47 -15.32 31.57 -31.35
N LYS A 48 -14.74 32.70 -30.96
CA LYS A 48 -14.82 33.29 -29.62
C LYS A 48 -16.16 34.00 -29.35
N ARG A 49 -17.02 34.14 -30.36
CA ARG A 49 -18.33 34.81 -30.26
C ARG A 49 -19.45 33.85 -29.84
N ALA A 50 -19.32 32.56 -30.14
CA ALA A 50 -20.34 31.57 -29.86
C ALA A 50 -20.20 31.00 -28.44
N ALA A 51 -21.26 31.12 -27.63
CA ALA A 51 -21.30 30.58 -26.26
C ALA A 51 -21.03 29.07 -26.22
N GLN A 52 -21.55 28.31 -27.20
CA GLN A 52 -21.34 26.86 -27.28
C GLN A 52 -19.87 26.48 -27.44
N THR A 53 -19.07 27.27 -28.15
CA THR A 53 -17.62 27.04 -28.29
C THR A 53 -16.91 27.11 -26.93
N TRP A 54 -17.32 28.05 -26.07
CA TRP A 54 -16.79 28.15 -24.71
C TRP A 54 -17.21 26.97 -23.84
N VAL A 55 -18.48 26.54 -23.92
CA VAL A 55 -18.98 25.38 -23.19
C VAL A 55 -18.19 24.12 -23.58
N ASN A 56 -18.04 23.85 -24.87
CA ASN A 56 -17.34 22.66 -25.36
C ASN A 56 -15.86 22.66 -24.93
N ALA A 57 -15.19 23.81 -24.97
CA ALA A 57 -13.80 23.93 -24.56
C ALA A 57 -13.59 23.68 -23.06
N ILE A 58 -14.47 24.22 -22.21
CA ILE A 58 -14.43 24.01 -20.75
C ILE A 58 -14.64 22.52 -20.44
N ILE A 59 -15.66 21.89 -21.03
CA ILE A 59 -15.94 20.47 -20.81
C ILE A 59 -14.78 19.60 -21.29
N THR A 60 -14.24 19.87 -22.48
CA THR A 60 -13.12 19.09 -23.03
C THR A 60 -11.89 19.18 -22.12
N HIS A 61 -11.58 20.38 -21.61
CA HIS A 61 -10.48 20.58 -20.68
C HIS A 61 -10.70 19.81 -19.38
N GLN A 62 -11.90 19.89 -18.80
CA GLN A 62 -12.27 19.16 -17.57
C GLN A 62 -12.15 17.65 -17.77
N SER A 63 -12.69 17.11 -18.88
CA SER A 63 -12.57 15.68 -19.20
C SER A 63 -11.11 15.24 -19.37
N THR A 64 -10.29 16.07 -20.05
CA THR A 64 -8.87 15.76 -20.25
C THR A 64 -8.10 15.73 -18.94
N GLN A 65 -8.41 16.63 -18.00
CA GLN A 65 -7.80 16.64 -16.68
C GLN A 65 -8.22 15.41 -15.86
N THR A 66 -9.50 15.02 -15.89
CA THR A 66 -9.97 13.84 -15.16
C THR A 66 -9.37 12.55 -15.70
N HIS A 67 -9.20 12.41 -17.02
CA HIS A 67 -8.53 11.25 -17.62
C HIS A 67 -7.07 11.12 -17.15
N LYS A 68 -6.31 12.23 -17.16
CA LYS A 68 -4.91 12.22 -16.69
C LYS A 68 -4.78 11.82 -15.21
N VAL A 69 -5.71 12.24 -14.36
CA VAL A 69 -5.69 11.84 -12.94
C VAL A 69 -6.00 10.36 -12.78
N ALA A 70 -6.99 9.84 -13.52
CA ALA A 70 -7.33 8.42 -13.48
C ALA A 70 -6.18 7.52 -13.97
N ASP A 71 -5.52 7.90 -15.06
CA ASP A 71 -4.38 7.14 -15.61
C ASP A 71 -3.20 7.13 -14.63
N ASN A 72 -2.89 8.27 -14.00
CA ASN A 72 -1.82 8.37 -13.00
C ASN A 72 -2.16 7.59 -11.71
N GLN A 73 -3.43 7.59 -11.28
CA GLN A 73 -3.87 6.78 -10.13
C GLN A 73 -3.79 5.29 -10.43
N ALA A 74 -4.17 4.85 -11.63
CA ALA A 74 -4.07 3.45 -12.04
C ALA A 74 -2.61 2.98 -12.06
N LEU A 75 -1.68 3.82 -12.54
CA LEU A 75 -0.25 3.51 -12.54
C LEU A 75 0.33 3.44 -11.12
N ALA A 76 -0.03 4.39 -10.25
CA ALA A 76 0.39 4.37 -8.85
C ALA A 76 -0.16 3.15 -8.08
N GLN A 77 -1.40 2.73 -8.36
CA GLN A 77 -1.99 1.54 -7.77
C GLN A 77 -1.28 0.26 -8.25
N ALA A 78 -0.98 0.16 -9.54
CA ALA A 78 -0.26 -0.99 -10.09
C ALA A 78 1.16 -1.11 -9.50
N GLU A 79 1.85 0.01 -9.28
CA GLU A 79 3.16 0.01 -8.63
C GLU A 79 3.07 -0.40 -7.16
N LEU A 80 2.07 0.09 -6.42
CA LEU A 80 1.81 -0.33 -5.05
C LEU A 80 1.51 -1.84 -4.97
N ASP A 81 0.64 -2.35 -5.83
CA ASP A 81 0.30 -3.78 -5.88
C ASP A 81 1.55 -4.63 -6.18
N HIS A 82 2.44 -4.16 -7.06
CA HIS A 82 3.70 -4.82 -7.34
C HIS A 82 4.64 -4.83 -6.13
N HIS A 83 4.75 -3.71 -5.40
CA HIS A 83 5.54 -3.64 -4.17
C HIS A 83 4.99 -4.58 -3.08
N ILE A 84 3.67 -4.63 -2.91
CA ILE A 84 3.00 -5.52 -1.95
C ILE A 84 3.27 -6.98 -2.32
N ALA A 85 3.10 -7.37 -3.59
CA ALA A 85 3.38 -8.72 -4.04
C ALA A 85 4.85 -9.13 -3.80
N THR A 86 5.78 -8.21 -4.05
CA THR A 86 7.22 -8.45 -3.84
C THR A 86 7.55 -8.61 -2.36
N GLN A 87 6.97 -7.79 -1.48
CA GLN A 87 7.16 -7.92 -0.04
C GLN A 87 6.47 -9.16 0.53
N ALA A 88 5.28 -9.52 0.05
CA ALA A 88 4.57 -10.72 0.48
C ALA A 88 5.33 -12.01 0.12
N GLN A 89 6.01 -12.04 -1.04
CA GLN A 89 6.90 -13.16 -1.42
C GLN A 89 8.13 -13.28 -0.48
N ALA A 90 8.65 -12.16 0.02
CA ALA A 90 9.76 -12.12 0.97
C ALA A 90 9.35 -12.48 2.42
N VAL A 91 8.04 -12.53 2.70
CA VAL A 91 7.44 -12.96 3.98
C VAL A 91 6.75 -14.32 3.80
N ALA A 92 7.27 -15.19 2.92
CA ALA A 92 6.97 -16.61 3.06
C ALA A 92 7.61 -17.07 4.37
N PRO A 93 6.87 -17.71 5.31
CA PRO A 93 7.49 -18.26 6.50
C PRO A 93 8.49 -19.31 6.05
N GLU A 94 9.79 -19.00 6.21
CA GLU A 94 10.87 -19.96 6.04
C GLU A 94 10.49 -21.18 6.87
N LEU A 95 10.18 -22.30 6.21
CA LEU A 95 9.75 -23.50 6.89
C LEU A 95 10.96 -24.04 7.66
N LEU A 96 10.96 -23.81 8.96
CA LEU A 96 12.00 -24.33 9.84
C LEU A 96 11.99 -25.85 9.77
N ARG A 97 13.02 -26.41 9.14
CA ARG A 97 13.25 -27.86 9.08
C ARG A 97 13.93 -28.28 10.37
N ILE A 98 13.24 -29.10 11.15
CA ILE A 98 13.79 -29.70 12.37
C ILE A 98 14.42 -31.04 12.00
N VAL A 99 15.68 -31.23 12.39
CA VAL A 99 16.42 -32.47 12.22
C VAL A 99 16.81 -32.99 13.59
N GLU A 100 16.28 -34.16 13.97
CA GLU A 100 16.75 -34.89 15.16
C GLU A 100 18.01 -35.66 14.76
N ILE A 101 19.17 -35.20 15.24
CA ILE A 101 20.46 -35.86 15.00
C ILE A 101 20.64 -37.01 16.00
N SER A 102 20.20 -36.79 17.24
CA SER A 102 20.09 -37.79 18.29
C SER A 102 19.05 -37.36 19.32
N PHE A 103 18.70 -38.25 20.25
CA PHE A 103 17.81 -37.92 21.38
C PHE A 103 18.28 -36.68 22.16
N ASP A 104 19.59 -36.43 22.19
CA ASP A 104 20.23 -35.36 22.96
C ASP A 104 20.64 -34.16 22.09
N HIS A 105 20.42 -34.20 20.77
CA HIS A 105 20.85 -33.15 19.84
C HIS A 105 19.85 -32.93 18.70
N HIS A 106 19.31 -31.72 18.63
CA HIS A 106 18.33 -31.30 17.63
C HIS A 106 18.81 -30.05 16.92
N GLU A 107 18.60 -29.99 15.60
CA GLU A 107 19.02 -28.88 14.76
C GLU A 107 17.84 -28.28 14.00
N TYR A 108 17.88 -26.98 13.83
CA TYR A 108 16.85 -26.17 13.20
C TYR A 108 17.46 -25.42 12.02
N TYR A 109 16.90 -25.65 10.85
CA TYR A 109 17.37 -25.06 9.60
C TYR A 109 16.32 -24.14 9.01
N ALA A 110 16.74 -22.95 8.59
CA ALA A 110 16.02 -22.15 7.62
C ALA A 110 16.66 -22.41 6.26
N ASP A 111 15.88 -22.95 5.33
CA ASP A 111 16.38 -23.57 4.10
C ASP A 111 17.48 -24.61 4.39
N ASP A 112 18.75 -24.28 4.09
CA ASP A 112 19.91 -25.12 4.34
C ASP A 112 20.93 -24.51 5.31
N LYS A 113 20.54 -23.44 6.00
CA LYS A 113 21.38 -22.78 7.00
C LYS A 113 20.93 -23.15 8.42
N LEU A 114 21.86 -23.64 9.24
CA LEU A 114 21.63 -23.88 10.66
C LEU A 114 21.34 -22.54 11.35
N VAL A 115 20.15 -22.39 11.94
CA VAL A 115 19.74 -21.17 12.65
C VAL A 115 19.70 -21.38 14.16
N ALA A 116 19.39 -22.61 14.61
CA ALA A 116 19.41 -22.95 16.02
C ALA A 116 19.73 -24.43 16.26
N SER A 117 20.19 -24.75 17.46
CA SER A 117 20.33 -26.12 17.94
C SER A 117 19.93 -26.26 19.40
N ILE A 118 19.44 -27.44 19.77
CA ILE A 118 19.19 -27.85 21.15
C ILE A 118 20.15 -29.00 21.45
N SER A 119 20.97 -28.84 22.49
CA SER A 119 21.90 -29.89 22.92
C SER A 119 21.78 -30.17 24.41
N HIS A 120 22.13 -31.40 24.79
CA HIS A 120 22.27 -31.84 26.17
C HIS A 120 23.71 -31.62 26.65
N ASP A 121 23.86 -30.87 27.74
CA ASP A 121 25.12 -30.54 28.40
C ASP A 121 25.24 -31.26 29.74
N ASP A 122 26.05 -32.31 29.76
CA ASP A 122 26.26 -33.20 30.91
C ASP A 122 26.99 -32.52 32.09
N ASN A 123 27.61 -31.35 31.87
CA ASN A 123 28.32 -30.65 32.93
C ASN A 123 27.39 -29.94 33.92
N HIS A 124 26.10 -29.83 33.60
CA HIS A 124 25.11 -29.12 34.41
C HIS A 124 24.12 -30.09 35.06
N LEU A 125 23.99 -30.06 36.38
CA LEU A 125 23.16 -31.05 37.07
C LEU A 125 21.65 -30.77 36.99
N THR A 126 21.24 -29.50 36.93
CA THR A 126 19.83 -29.10 37.06
C THR A 126 19.25 -28.48 35.78
N GLN A 127 20.08 -28.03 34.84
CA GLN A 127 19.66 -27.36 33.62
C GLN A 127 20.53 -27.80 32.43
N ARG A 128 20.26 -29.02 31.96
CA ARG A 128 21.07 -29.75 30.96
C ARG A 128 20.77 -29.36 29.52
N TRP A 129 19.59 -28.82 29.24
CA TRP A 129 19.18 -28.53 27.87
C TRP A 129 19.51 -27.10 27.52
N VAL A 130 20.26 -26.92 26.44
CA VAL A 130 20.78 -25.63 25.98
C VAL A 130 20.25 -25.32 24.60
N VAL A 131 19.79 -24.09 24.38
CA VAL A 131 19.43 -23.55 23.07
C VAL A 131 20.55 -22.64 22.60
N MET A 132 21.10 -22.95 21.44
CA MET A 132 22.05 -22.13 20.72
C MET A 132 21.34 -21.49 19.52
N ILE A 133 21.47 -20.19 19.33
CA ILE A 133 21.04 -19.48 18.12
C ILE A 133 22.26 -18.76 17.55
N ASN A 134 22.61 -19.01 16.29
CA ASN A 134 23.83 -18.46 15.67
C ASN A 134 25.08 -18.62 16.57
N ASP A 135 25.31 -19.85 17.05
CA ASP A 135 26.45 -20.21 17.93
C ASP A 135 26.51 -19.49 19.29
N LYS A 136 25.42 -18.85 19.71
CA LYS A 136 25.31 -18.19 21.02
C LYS A 136 24.27 -18.88 21.89
N GLU A 137 24.64 -19.19 23.13
CA GLU A 137 23.68 -19.66 24.14
C GLU A 137 22.67 -18.55 24.44
N VAL A 138 21.39 -18.84 24.23
CA VAL A 138 20.29 -17.89 24.46
C VAL A 138 19.33 -18.36 25.56
N PHE A 139 19.25 -19.66 25.79
CA PHE A 139 18.30 -20.23 26.74
C PHE A 139 18.80 -21.58 27.27
N ARG A 140 18.54 -21.84 28.56
CA ARG A 140 18.92 -23.07 29.24
C ARG A 140 17.82 -23.53 30.18
N THR A 141 17.58 -24.84 30.26
CA THR A 141 16.49 -25.40 31.05
C THR A 141 16.70 -26.87 31.41
N ASN A 142 15.77 -27.44 32.18
CA ASN A 142 15.84 -28.81 32.68
C ASN A 142 15.15 -29.85 31.77
N THR A 143 14.37 -29.43 30.78
CA THR A 143 13.67 -30.34 29.84
C THR A 143 13.72 -29.85 28.39
N VAL A 144 13.96 -30.77 27.44
CA VAL A 144 13.98 -30.47 26.00
C VAL A 144 12.69 -29.81 25.50
N MET A 145 11.54 -30.21 26.05
CA MET A 145 10.22 -29.65 25.70
C MET A 145 10.11 -28.14 25.93
N ARG A 146 10.83 -27.60 26.93
CA ARG A 146 10.87 -26.16 27.18
C ARG A 146 11.72 -25.43 26.13
N CYS A 147 12.78 -26.05 25.65
CA CYS A 147 13.58 -25.53 24.53
C CYS A 147 12.77 -25.51 23.23
N HIS A 148 12.06 -26.59 22.90
CA HIS A 148 11.17 -26.62 21.74
C HIS A 148 10.11 -25.53 21.80
N ARG A 149 9.49 -25.34 22.97
CA ARG A 149 8.50 -24.27 23.17
C ARG A 149 9.10 -22.88 22.95
N TYR A 150 10.28 -22.61 23.50
CA TYR A 150 10.99 -21.35 23.34
C TYR A 150 11.22 -21.01 21.85
N LEU A 151 11.68 -21.98 21.07
CA LEU A 151 11.90 -21.82 19.63
C LEU A 151 10.59 -21.66 18.83
N SER A 152 9.50 -22.32 19.24
CA SER A 152 8.19 -22.17 18.58
C SER A 152 7.45 -20.88 18.92
N SER A 153 7.84 -20.20 20.00
CA SER A 153 7.20 -18.95 20.46
C SER A 153 7.91 -17.68 20.00
N THR A 154 9.07 -17.83 19.36
CA THR A 154 9.90 -16.74 18.82
C THR A 154 9.60 -16.57 17.34
#